data_AF-A0A7J9F1P0-F1
#
_entry.id   AF-A0A7J9F1P0-F1
#
_cell.length_a   1.000
_cell.length_b   1.000
_cell.length_c   1.000
_cell.angle_alpha   90.00
_cell.angle_beta   90.00
_cell.angle_gamma   90.00
#
_symmetry.space_group_name_H-M   'P 1'
#
loop_
_entity.id
_entity.type
_entity.pdbx_description
1 polymer ?
#
loop_
_entity_poly.entity_id
_entity_poly.type
_entity_poly.pdbx_seq_one_letter_code
_entity_poly.pdbx_strand_id
1 'polypeptide(L)'
;TPHESIRSKYIALNAIHRRLAKVSNGDNVSVSRFVPPENFNLALLRVELEFVKKGTKNEQVDAVHLANQLRKRFVNQVELSAVMTAGQKVTFEYHGNNYIFTINQAQLEGQETSIVPERGMISNDTYFIFEAQNSSGIKIVNQREAASSSIFRQKEFNLQSLGIGGLSAEFADIFRRAFASRVFPPHVTNKLGIKHVKGMLLYGPPGTGKTLMARQIGKMLNGKEPKIVNGPEVLSKFVGETEKNVRDLFADAENDQRTRGDESDLHVIIFDEIDAICKSRGSTRDGTGVHDSIVNQLLTKVSNYTH
;
A
#
# COMPACT_ATOMS: atom_id res chain seq x y z
N THR A 1 -28.15 -1.60 19.74
CA THR A 1 -28.74 -1.39 21.07
C THR A 1 -30.25 -1.44 20.93
N PRO A 2 -30.98 -2.11 21.82
CA PRO A 2 -32.43 -1.93 21.89
C PRO A 2 -32.74 -0.48 22.27
N HIS A 3 -33.66 0.15 21.54
CA HIS A 3 -34.11 1.50 21.83
C HIS A 3 -35.55 1.43 22.33
N GLU A 4 -35.83 1.98 23.50
CA GLU A 4 -37.11 1.80 24.23
C GLU A 4 -38.34 2.23 23.42
N SER A 5 -38.18 3.19 22.51
CA SER A 5 -39.27 3.66 21.64
C SER A 5 -39.59 2.75 20.43
N ILE A 6 -38.81 1.68 20.21
CA ILE A 6 -39.00 0.80 19.05
C ILE A 6 -39.82 -0.43 19.46
N ARG A 7 -40.96 -0.61 18.79
CA ARG A 7 -41.86 -1.74 19.02
C ARG A 7 -41.19 -3.07 18.67
N SER A 8 -41.54 -4.13 19.40
CA SER A 8 -41.11 -5.49 19.08
C SER A 8 -41.46 -5.86 17.63
N LYS A 9 -40.54 -6.53 16.93
CA LYS A 9 -40.58 -6.86 15.49
C LYS A 9 -40.41 -5.68 14.51
N TYR A 10 -40.09 -4.49 15.00
CA TYR A 10 -39.72 -3.34 14.14
C TYR A 10 -38.23 -3.02 14.30
N ILE A 11 -37.62 -2.50 13.24
CA ILE A 11 -36.25 -2.00 13.25
C ILE A 11 -36.26 -0.56 12.78
N ALA A 12 -35.57 0.31 13.53
CA ALA A 12 -35.32 1.68 13.11
C ALA A 12 -34.01 1.75 12.32
N LEU A 13 -34.11 2.28 11.10
CA LEU A 13 -32.97 2.56 10.23
C LEU A 13 -32.94 4.06 9.93
N ASN A 14 -31.76 4.67 9.97
CA ASN A 14 -31.60 6.04 9.49
C ASN A 14 -31.79 6.10 7.95
N ALA A 15 -31.88 7.30 7.39
CA ALA A 15 -32.09 7.49 5.95
C ALA A 15 -31.00 6.83 5.07
N ILE A 16 -29.77 6.79 5.55
CA ILE A 16 -28.62 6.23 4.82
C ILE A 16 -28.72 4.70 4.78
N HIS A 17 -28.97 4.06 5.92
CA HIS A 17 -29.15 2.62 6.02
C HIS A 17 -30.33 2.14 5.17
N ARG A 18 -31.46 2.88 5.18
CA ARG A 18 -32.61 2.59 4.32
C ARG A 18 -32.26 2.65 2.83
N ARG A 19 -31.54 3.68 2.41
CA ARG A 19 -31.09 3.83 1.02
C ARG A 19 -30.13 2.71 0.60
N LEU A 20 -29.21 2.31 1.48
CA LEU A 20 -28.26 1.23 1.21
C LEU A 20 -28.97 -0.14 1.12
N ALA A 21 -29.89 -0.41 2.05
CA ALA A 21 -30.68 -1.64 2.07
C ALA A 21 -31.81 -1.64 1.01
N LYS A 22 -32.06 -0.50 0.33
CA LYS A 22 -33.14 -0.28 -0.64
C LYS A 22 -34.53 -0.57 -0.06
N VAL A 23 -34.79 -0.07 1.15
CA VAL A 23 -36.06 -0.26 1.87
C VAL A 23 -36.69 1.07 2.28
N SER A 24 -38.01 1.09 2.34
CA SER A 24 -38.86 2.20 2.76
C SER A 24 -39.54 1.92 4.10
N ASN A 25 -40.21 2.93 4.66
CA ASN A 25 -40.98 2.73 5.88
C ASN A 25 -42.16 1.79 5.63
N GLY A 26 -42.26 0.73 6.44
CA GLY A 26 -43.32 -0.27 6.34
C GLY A 26 -42.95 -1.50 5.53
N ASP A 27 -41.78 -1.51 4.88
CA ASP A 27 -41.31 -2.69 4.15
C ASP A 27 -40.99 -3.84 5.10
N ASN A 28 -41.34 -5.06 4.67
CA ASN A 28 -40.95 -6.28 5.38
C ASN A 28 -39.51 -6.65 5.01
N VAL A 29 -38.68 -6.88 6.03
CA VAL A 29 -37.27 -7.25 5.86
C VAL A 29 -36.96 -8.52 6.64
N SER A 30 -36.14 -9.39 6.06
CA SER A 30 -35.61 -10.56 6.77
C SER A 30 -34.39 -10.16 7.59
N VAL A 31 -34.39 -10.51 8.87
CA VAL A 31 -33.29 -10.16 9.79
C VAL A 31 -32.78 -11.44 10.42
N SER A 32 -31.48 -11.66 10.29
CA SER A 32 -30.77 -12.79 10.91
C SER A 32 -29.63 -12.26 11.77
N ARG A 33 -29.39 -12.89 12.92
CA ARG A 33 -28.21 -12.59 13.73
C ARG A 33 -26.95 -12.90 12.91
N PHE A 34 -26.11 -11.89 12.71
CA PHE A 34 -24.78 -12.09 12.15
C PHE A 34 -23.79 -12.36 13.29
N VAL A 35 -23.04 -13.46 13.17
CA VAL A 35 -21.92 -13.77 14.05
C VAL A 35 -20.64 -13.57 13.22
N PRO A 36 -19.79 -12.59 13.56
CA PRO A 36 -18.52 -12.39 12.89
C PRO A 36 -17.68 -13.68 12.93
N PRO A 37 -17.11 -14.12 11.80
CA PRO A 37 -16.19 -15.26 11.79
C PRO A 37 -14.89 -14.95 12.55
N GLU A 38 -14.07 -15.97 12.81
CA GLU A 38 -12.72 -15.77 13.34
C GLU A 38 -11.88 -14.93 12.35
N ASN A 39 -10.99 -14.07 12.87
CA ASN A 39 -10.16 -13.16 12.09
C ASN A 39 -10.92 -12.15 11.20
N PHE A 40 -12.07 -11.68 11.68
CA PHE A 40 -12.90 -10.70 10.96
C PHE A 40 -12.51 -9.22 11.21
N ASN A 41 -11.36 -8.98 11.84
CA ASN A 41 -10.84 -7.63 12.08
C ASN A 41 -10.22 -7.04 10.81
N LEU A 42 -10.42 -5.74 10.62
CA LEU A 42 -9.83 -4.99 9.53
C LEU A 42 -8.38 -4.65 9.84
N ALA A 43 -7.49 -5.02 8.93
CA ALA A 43 -6.14 -4.49 8.87
C ALA A 43 -6.12 -3.09 8.24
N LEU A 44 -6.92 -2.87 7.19
CA LEU A 44 -6.94 -1.65 6.41
C LEU A 44 -8.37 -1.23 6.05
N LEU A 45 -8.67 0.07 6.19
CA LEU A 45 -9.91 0.69 5.74
C LEU A 45 -9.60 1.96 4.94
N ARG A 46 -9.97 1.99 3.66
CA ARG A 46 -9.87 3.18 2.80
C ARG A 46 -11.22 3.89 2.74
N VAL A 47 -11.22 5.18 3.09
CA VAL A 47 -12.43 5.99 3.27
C VAL A 47 -12.33 7.26 2.43
N GLU A 48 -13.27 7.47 1.53
CA GLU A 48 -13.42 8.73 0.79
C GLU A 48 -14.34 9.69 1.54
N LEU A 49 -13.87 10.92 1.70
CA LEU A 49 -14.57 12.01 2.38
C LEU A 49 -15.21 12.95 1.36
N GLU A 50 -16.48 13.25 1.61
CA GLU A 50 -17.21 14.32 0.93
C GLU A 50 -17.95 15.17 1.96
N PHE A 51 -18.12 16.47 1.72
CA PHE A 51 -19.02 17.27 2.55
C PHE A 51 -20.48 16.86 2.31
N VAL A 52 -21.27 16.74 3.39
CA VAL A 52 -22.73 16.53 3.27
C VAL A 52 -23.39 17.70 2.53
N LYS A 53 -22.91 18.92 2.77
CA LYS A 53 -23.32 20.12 2.02
C LYS A 53 -22.09 20.70 1.34
N LYS A 54 -22.06 20.64 0.01
CA LYS A 54 -21.00 21.29 -0.78
C LYS A 54 -21.01 22.79 -0.47
N GLY A 55 -19.90 23.28 0.08
CA GLY A 55 -19.65 24.70 0.30
C GLY A 55 -18.36 25.13 -0.39
N THR A 56 -18.05 26.42 -0.37
CA THR A 56 -16.78 26.99 -0.87
C THR A 56 -15.63 26.87 0.13
N LYS A 57 -15.83 26.14 1.24
CA LYS A 57 -14.86 26.04 2.32
C LYS A 57 -13.76 25.06 1.95
N ASN A 58 -12.51 25.52 2.05
CA ASN A 58 -11.36 24.66 2.08
C ASN A 58 -11.12 24.23 3.52
N GLU A 59 -11.00 22.92 3.76
CA GLU A 59 -10.82 22.37 5.09
C GLU A 59 -9.59 21.45 5.12
N GLN A 60 -8.80 21.55 6.18
CA GLN A 60 -7.71 20.61 6.44
C GLN A 60 -8.17 19.53 7.41
N VAL A 61 -8.07 18.28 6.99
CA VAL A 61 -8.43 17.12 7.81
C VAL A 61 -7.16 16.39 8.23
N ASP A 62 -6.85 16.44 9.51
CA ASP A 62 -5.78 15.64 10.11
C ASP A 62 -6.18 14.16 10.15
N ALA A 63 -5.47 13.33 9.38
CA ALA A 63 -5.73 11.90 9.27
C ALA A 63 -5.50 11.15 10.60
N VAL A 64 -4.48 11.50 11.37
CA VAL A 64 -4.17 10.84 12.64
C VAL A 64 -5.26 11.13 13.65
N HIS A 65 -5.68 12.40 13.75
CA HIS A 65 -6.74 12.77 14.67
C HIS A 65 -8.09 12.17 14.27
N LEU A 66 -8.43 12.19 12.98
CA LEU A 66 -9.67 11.59 12.48
C LEU A 66 -9.70 10.07 12.70
N ALA A 67 -8.61 9.35 12.42
CA ALA A 67 -8.50 7.92 12.69
C ALA A 67 -8.72 7.60 14.17
N ASN A 68 -8.12 8.39 15.07
CA ASN A 68 -8.30 8.23 16.52
C ASN A 68 -9.76 8.46 16.95
N GLN A 69 -10.45 9.46 16.39
CA GLN A 69 -11.86 9.68 16.67
C GLN A 69 -12.74 8.53 16.17
N LEU A 70 -12.46 8.01 14.97
CA LEU A 70 -13.18 6.85 14.42
C LEU A 70 -12.99 5.61 15.28
N ARG A 71 -11.77 5.30 15.70
CA ARG A 71 -11.49 4.20 16.63
C ARG A 71 -12.24 4.37 17.94
N LYS A 72 -12.16 5.54 18.57
CA LYS A 72 -12.90 5.83 19.81
C LYS A 72 -14.40 5.64 19.65
N ARG A 73 -14.98 6.08 18.52
CA ARG A 73 -16.41 5.94 18.25
C ARG A 73 -16.84 4.50 18.05
N PHE A 74 -16.06 3.71 17.31
CA PHE A 74 -16.49 2.37 16.87
C PHE A 74 -15.95 1.20 17.71
N VAL A 75 -14.84 1.38 18.44
CA VAL A 75 -14.26 0.34 19.31
C VAL A 75 -14.79 0.46 20.74
N ASN A 76 -14.91 1.68 21.27
CA ASN A 76 -15.28 1.88 22.68
C ASN A 76 -16.80 1.95 22.92
N GLN A 77 -17.62 1.97 21.87
CA GLN A 77 -19.07 1.78 22.00
C GLN A 77 -19.40 0.29 22.00
N VAL A 78 -19.56 -0.24 23.21
CA VAL A 78 -19.73 -1.67 23.60
C VAL A 78 -20.82 -2.44 22.82
N GLU A 79 -21.69 -1.79 22.05
CA GLU A 79 -22.83 -2.46 21.43
C GLU A 79 -22.89 -2.44 19.89
N LEU A 80 -21.93 -1.80 19.21
CA LEU A 80 -21.87 -1.78 17.76
C LEU A 80 -20.43 -2.04 17.33
N SER A 81 -20.05 -3.32 17.36
CA SER A 81 -18.91 -3.80 16.59
C SER A 81 -19.16 -3.41 15.13
N ALA A 82 -18.52 -2.33 14.70
CA ALA A 82 -18.92 -1.63 13.48
C ALA A 82 -18.35 -2.35 12.28
N VAL A 83 -19.10 -3.36 11.83
CA VAL A 83 -18.85 -4.03 10.55
C VAL A 83 -18.96 -2.97 9.46
N MET A 84 -17.83 -2.65 8.85
CA MET A 84 -17.75 -1.79 7.68
C MET A 84 -17.81 -2.64 6.44
N THR A 85 -18.59 -2.22 5.45
CA THR A 85 -18.69 -2.88 4.15
C THR A 85 -18.21 -1.95 3.04
N ALA A 86 -17.45 -2.43 2.07
CA ALA A 86 -17.10 -1.68 0.87
C ALA A 86 -18.37 -1.19 0.16
N GLY A 87 -18.36 0.06 -0.32
CA GLY A 87 -19.52 0.77 -0.86
C GLY A 87 -20.46 1.35 0.20
N GLN A 88 -20.31 1.01 1.49
CA GLN A 88 -21.10 1.61 2.55
C GLN A 88 -20.82 3.11 2.66
N LYS A 89 -21.89 3.89 2.84
CA LYS A 89 -21.80 5.32 3.17
C LYS A 89 -22.23 5.54 4.61
N VAL A 90 -21.48 6.37 5.33
CA VAL A 90 -21.77 6.73 6.74
C VAL A 90 -21.59 8.23 6.90
N THR A 91 -22.50 8.91 7.59
CA THR A 91 -22.29 10.31 7.96
C THR A 91 -21.51 10.42 9.25
N PHE A 92 -20.48 11.27 9.26
CA PHE A 92 -19.62 11.50 10.40
C PHE A 92 -19.43 12.99 10.62
N GLU A 93 -19.59 13.44 11.86
CA GLU A 93 -19.30 14.81 12.25
C GLU A 93 -17.87 14.89 12.77
N TYR A 94 -17.10 15.84 12.25
CA TYR A 94 -15.71 16.08 12.65
C TYR A 94 -15.45 17.58 12.68
N HIS A 95 -15.04 18.11 13.84
CA HIS A 95 -14.82 19.55 14.08
C HIS A 95 -16.00 20.44 13.64
N GLY A 96 -17.24 20.01 13.90
CA GLY A 96 -18.45 20.76 13.55
C GLY A 96 -18.84 20.72 12.06
N ASN A 97 -18.07 20.01 11.24
CA ASN A 97 -18.39 19.75 9.84
C ASN A 97 -18.97 18.33 9.68
N ASN A 98 -20.01 18.21 8.85
CA ASN A 98 -20.64 16.93 8.54
C ASN A 98 -20.09 16.38 7.22
N TYR A 99 -19.53 15.17 7.29
CA TYR A 99 -18.95 14.46 6.16
C TYR A 99 -19.76 13.20 5.83
N ILE A 100 -19.74 12.83 4.55
CA ILE A 100 -20.10 11.51 4.06
C ILE A 100 -18.82 10.73 3.89
N PHE A 101 -18.69 9.62 4.60
CA PHE A 101 -17.61 8.65 4.48
C PHE A 101 -18.08 7.51 3.60
N THR A 102 -17.45 7.35 2.44
CA THR A 102 -17.68 6.20 1.54
C THR A 102 -16.55 5.22 1.74
N ILE A 103 -16.86 3.98 2.11
CA ILE A 103 -15.86 2.92 2.28
C ILE A 103 -15.47 2.41 0.89
N ASN A 104 -14.29 2.78 0.40
CA ASN A 104 -13.81 2.33 -0.90
C ASN A 104 -13.18 0.94 -0.84
N GLN A 105 -12.54 0.62 0.28
CA GLN A 105 -11.90 -0.67 0.49
C GLN A 105 -11.91 -1.06 1.97
N ALA A 106 -12.24 -2.31 2.23
CA ALA A 106 -12.11 -2.97 3.53
C ALA A 106 -11.21 -4.19 3.33
N GLN A 107 -10.17 -4.36 4.14
CA GLN A 107 -9.28 -5.50 4.04
C GLN A 107 -9.02 -6.11 5.42
N LEU A 108 -9.21 -7.42 5.52
CA LEU A 108 -9.04 -8.20 6.75
C LEU A 108 -7.57 -8.48 7.03
N GLU A 109 -7.28 -8.80 8.29
CA GLU A 109 -6.00 -9.35 8.72
C GLU A 109 -5.73 -10.73 8.08
N GLY A 110 -4.49 -11.00 7.67
CA GLY A 110 -4.01 -12.31 7.22
C GLY A 110 -4.40 -12.73 5.80
N GLN A 111 -5.11 -11.91 5.01
CA GLN A 111 -5.51 -12.27 3.65
C GLN A 111 -4.53 -11.75 2.59
N GLU A 112 -3.68 -12.65 2.08
CA GLU A 112 -2.63 -12.35 1.07
C GLU A 112 -3.14 -12.14 -0.37
N THR A 113 -4.38 -12.50 -0.76
CA THR A 113 -4.75 -12.53 -2.20
C THR A 113 -6.21 -12.17 -2.56
N SER A 114 -6.32 -11.45 -3.68
CA SER A 114 -7.36 -11.27 -4.74
C SER A 114 -8.88 -11.35 -4.49
N ILE A 115 -9.36 -11.89 -3.38
CA ILE A 115 -10.78 -11.89 -3.01
C ILE A 115 -10.92 -10.85 -1.90
N VAL A 116 -11.28 -9.62 -2.29
CA VAL A 116 -11.45 -8.51 -1.36
C VAL A 116 -12.59 -8.90 -0.41
N PRO A 117 -12.34 -9.08 0.90
CA PRO A 117 -13.43 -9.19 1.84
C PRO A 117 -14.12 -7.82 1.81
N GLU A 118 -15.31 -7.76 1.22
CA GLU A 118 -16.06 -6.51 1.15
C GLU A 118 -16.55 -6.05 2.53
N ARG A 119 -16.18 -6.72 3.63
CA ARG A 119 -16.58 -6.32 4.98
C ARG A 119 -15.65 -6.83 6.08
N GLY A 120 -15.57 -6.08 7.18
CA GLY A 120 -14.83 -6.46 8.39
C GLY A 120 -15.11 -5.52 9.55
N MET A 121 -14.64 -5.87 10.74
CA MET A 121 -14.81 -5.07 11.95
C MET A 121 -13.64 -4.12 12.20
N ILE A 122 -13.93 -2.87 12.54
CA ILE A 122 -12.91 -1.93 13.01
C ILE A 122 -12.36 -2.41 14.36
N SER A 123 -11.03 -2.45 14.48
CA SER A 123 -10.28 -2.73 15.70
C SER A 123 -9.38 -1.56 16.06
N ASN A 124 -8.72 -1.62 17.22
CA ASN A 124 -7.73 -0.61 17.63
C ASN A 124 -6.55 -0.48 16.66
N ASP A 125 -6.28 -1.55 15.92
CA ASP A 125 -5.13 -1.64 15.03
C ASP A 125 -5.51 -1.41 13.56
N THR A 126 -6.79 -1.18 13.25
CA THR A 126 -7.21 -0.89 11.87
C THR A 126 -6.51 0.36 11.38
N TYR A 127 -5.76 0.24 10.29
CA TYR A 127 -5.13 1.37 9.62
C TYR A 127 -6.14 2.07 8.71
N PHE A 128 -6.22 3.40 8.81
CA PHE A 128 -7.14 4.21 8.01
C PHE A 128 -6.36 4.95 6.93
N ILE A 129 -6.87 4.88 5.70
CA ILE A 129 -6.46 5.76 4.61
C ILE A 129 -7.65 6.63 4.26
N PHE A 130 -7.49 7.94 4.39
CA PHE A 130 -8.47 8.90 3.96
C PHE A 130 -8.15 9.39 2.56
N GLU A 131 -9.19 9.64 1.78
CA GLU A 131 -9.12 10.24 0.46
C GLU A 131 -10.18 11.32 0.32
N ALA A 132 -9.93 12.29 -0.54
CA ALA A 132 -10.92 13.27 -0.94
C ALA A 132 -10.68 13.64 -2.40
N GLN A 133 -11.76 13.99 -3.11
CA GLN A 133 -11.64 14.45 -4.49
C GLN A 133 -10.94 15.80 -4.52
N ASN A 134 -10.13 16.06 -5.55
CA ASN A 134 -9.42 17.33 -5.72
C ASN A 134 -10.37 18.53 -5.73
N SER A 135 -11.60 18.35 -6.23
CA SER A 135 -12.66 19.37 -6.27
C SER A 135 -13.49 19.49 -4.99
N SER A 136 -13.19 18.71 -3.95
CA SER A 136 -13.99 18.68 -2.72
C SER A 136 -13.69 19.84 -1.76
N GLY A 137 -12.56 20.52 -1.93
CA GLY A 137 -12.05 21.50 -0.96
C GLY A 137 -11.44 20.87 0.31
N ILE A 138 -11.43 19.53 0.41
CA ILE A 138 -10.86 18.82 1.57
C ILE A 138 -9.39 18.50 1.27
N LYS A 139 -8.48 18.98 2.12
CA LYS A 139 -7.06 18.64 2.10
C LYS A 139 -6.74 17.74 3.29
N ILE A 140 -6.28 16.53 3.00
CA ILE A 140 -5.87 15.59 4.05
C ILE A 140 -4.42 15.87 4.43
N VAL A 141 -4.15 16.01 5.72
CA VAL A 141 -2.81 16.27 6.28
C VAL A 141 -2.42 15.17 7.27
N ASN A 142 -1.13 15.05 7.55
CA ASN A 142 -0.57 14.04 8.47
C ASN A 142 -0.90 12.58 8.07
N GLN A 143 -1.12 12.33 6.78
CA GLN A 143 -1.18 10.99 6.20
C GLN A 143 0.07 10.74 5.36
N ARG A 144 0.65 9.53 5.43
CA ARG A 144 1.76 9.17 4.55
C ARG A 144 1.29 9.26 3.10
N GLU A 145 1.85 10.18 2.32
CA GLU A 145 1.44 10.47 0.93
C GLU A 145 1.47 9.22 0.04
N ALA A 146 2.41 8.32 0.29
CA ALA A 146 2.52 7.07 -0.43
C ALA A 146 1.26 6.17 -0.27
N ALA A 147 0.57 6.24 0.87
CA ALA A 147 -0.60 5.43 1.19
C ALA A 147 -1.85 5.84 0.38
N SER A 148 -1.97 7.13 0.05
CA SER A 148 -3.05 7.67 -0.79
C SER A 148 -2.72 7.66 -2.28
N SER A 149 -1.55 7.16 -2.69
CA SER A 149 -1.13 7.15 -4.09
C SER A 149 -2.04 6.28 -4.97
N SER A 150 -2.20 6.71 -6.24
CA SER A 150 -3.01 6.03 -7.25
C SER A 150 -2.56 4.58 -7.52
N ILE A 151 -1.31 4.26 -7.20
CA ILE A 151 -0.70 2.92 -7.26
C ILE A 151 -1.52 1.91 -6.42
N PHE A 152 -2.16 2.37 -5.34
CA PHE A 152 -3.03 1.53 -4.50
C PHE A 152 -4.53 1.80 -4.70
N ARG A 153 -4.92 2.76 -5.55
CA ARG A 153 -6.33 3.10 -5.81
C ARG A 153 -7.00 2.13 -6.79
N GLN A 154 -6.25 1.59 -7.73
CA GLN A 154 -6.81 0.77 -8.80
C GLN A 154 -6.30 -0.67 -8.71
N LYS A 155 -7.22 -1.63 -8.90
CA LYS A 155 -6.88 -3.04 -9.16
C LYS A 155 -5.95 -3.17 -10.38
N GLU A 156 -6.00 -2.20 -11.29
CA GLU A 156 -5.19 -2.12 -12.48
C GLU A 156 -4.31 -0.87 -12.38
N PHE A 157 -3.09 -1.04 -11.90
CA PHE A 157 -2.04 -0.09 -12.23
C PHE A 157 -1.96 -0.03 -13.76
N ASN A 158 -2.38 1.10 -14.35
CA ASN A 158 -2.51 1.19 -15.80
C ASN A 158 -1.12 1.29 -16.46
N LEU A 159 -0.48 0.13 -16.64
CA LEU A 159 0.83 -0.05 -17.27
C LEU A 159 0.85 0.49 -18.71
N GLN A 160 -0.30 0.59 -19.37
CA GLN A 160 -0.43 1.17 -20.71
C GLN A 160 -0.07 2.66 -20.69
N SER A 161 -0.39 3.37 -19.61
CA SER A 161 -0.01 4.78 -19.41
C SER A 161 1.50 4.99 -19.25
N LEU A 162 2.23 3.92 -18.91
CA LEU A 162 3.70 3.88 -18.86
C LEU A 162 4.33 3.45 -20.19
N GLY A 163 3.53 3.29 -21.26
CA GLY A 163 4.00 2.82 -22.56
C GLY A 163 4.23 1.31 -22.61
N ILE A 164 3.66 0.57 -21.65
CA ILE A 164 3.88 -0.87 -21.49
C ILE A 164 2.57 -1.62 -21.75
N GLY A 165 2.44 -2.22 -22.93
CA GLY A 165 1.31 -3.09 -23.26
C GLY A 165 1.58 -4.55 -22.87
N GLY A 166 0.55 -5.27 -22.43
CA GLY A 166 0.58 -6.74 -22.38
C GLY A 166 1.23 -7.39 -21.15
N LEU A 167 1.48 -6.65 -20.07
CA LEU A 167 1.91 -7.27 -18.81
C LEU A 167 0.73 -7.92 -18.06
N SER A 168 0.95 -9.15 -17.58
CA SER A 168 -0.05 -9.98 -16.89
C SER A 168 -0.49 -9.39 -15.55
N ALA A 169 -1.68 -9.77 -15.10
CA ALA A 169 -2.21 -9.43 -13.76
C ALA A 169 -1.25 -9.83 -12.62
N GLU A 170 -0.43 -10.86 -12.85
CA GLU A 170 0.60 -11.33 -11.91
C GLU A 170 1.70 -10.29 -11.68
N PHE A 171 2.13 -9.59 -12.74
CA PHE A 171 3.13 -8.52 -12.60
C PHE A 171 2.60 -7.37 -11.76
N ALA A 172 1.36 -6.93 -12.03
CA ALA A 172 0.70 -5.89 -11.25
C ALA A 172 0.57 -6.28 -9.77
N ASP A 173 0.34 -7.56 -9.47
CA ASP A 173 0.25 -8.05 -8.09
C ASP A 173 1.61 -8.08 -7.37
N ILE A 174 2.67 -8.60 -8.02
CA ILE A 174 4.05 -8.57 -7.46
C ILE A 174 4.48 -7.13 -7.21
N PHE A 175 4.18 -6.26 -8.18
CA PHE A 175 4.46 -4.84 -8.09
C PHE A 175 3.75 -4.20 -6.92
N ARG A 176 2.43 -4.37 -6.82
CA ARG A 176 1.63 -3.87 -5.70
C ARG A 176 2.18 -4.37 -4.36
N ARG A 177 2.61 -5.63 -4.25
CA ARG A 177 3.21 -6.19 -3.03
C ARG A 177 4.53 -5.50 -2.66
N ALA A 178 5.43 -5.32 -3.63
CA ALA A 178 6.70 -4.65 -3.43
C ALA A 178 6.54 -3.19 -2.97
N PHE A 179 5.48 -2.52 -3.44
CA PHE A 179 5.18 -1.15 -3.07
C PHE A 179 4.46 -1.08 -1.72
N ALA A 180 3.47 -1.95 -1.51
CA ALA A 180 2.66 -1.95 -0.29
C ALA A 180 3.51 -2.10 0.95
N SER A 181 4.51 -2.99 0.93
CA SER A 181 5.39 -3.22 2.07
C SER A 181 6.21 -1.99 2.50
N ARG A 182 6.39 -1.01 1.60
CA ARG A 182 7.13 0.24 1.87
C ARG A 182 6.23 1.42 2.13
N VAL A 183 5.03 1.40 1.57
CA VAL A 183 4.03 2.46 1.74
C VAL A 183 3.30 2.35 3.06
N PHE A 184 2.93 1.14 3.45
CA PHE A 184 2.25 0.89 4.71
C PHE A 184 3.27 0.74 5.85
N PRO A 185 2.96 1.21 7.07
CA PRO A 185 3.80 0.94 8.23
C PRO A 185 4.01 -0.58 8.46
N PRO A 186 5.14 -1.01 9.03
CA PRO A 186 5.46 -2.44 9.22
C PRO A 186 4.39 -3.24 9.98
N HIS A 187 3.73 -2.63 10.96
CA HIS A 187 2.64 -3.29 11.69
C HIS A 187 1.43 -3.60 10.79
N VAL A 188 1.16 -2.76 9.79
CA VAL A 188 0.06 -2.96 8.84
C VAL A 188 0.45 -4.00 7.80
N THR A 189 1.68 -3.96 7.29
CA THR A 189 2.15 -4.92 6.27
C THR A 189 2.18 -6.35 6.82
N ASN A 190 2.66 -6.52 8.07
CA ASN A 190 2.62 -7.79 8.79
C ASN A 190 1.19 -8.30 8.95
N LYS A 191 0.24 -7.43 9.33
CA LYS A 191 -1.17 -7.78 9.45
C LYS A 191 -1.82 -8.11 8.12
N LEU A 192 -1.42 -7.47 7.03
CA LEU A 192 -1.90 -7.77 5.69
C LEU A 192 -1.26 -9.03 5.09
N GLY A 193 -0.31 -9.67 5.78
CA GLY A 193 0.46 -10.79 5.25
C GLY A 193 1.38 -10.39 4.08
N ILE A 194 1.65 -9.10 3.89
CA ILE A 194 2.43 -8.63 2.74
C ILE A 194 3.90 -8.89 3.02
N LYS A 195 4.45 -9.91 2.35
CA LYS A 195 5.89 -10.18 2.36
C LYS A 195 6.62 -9.06 1.65
N HIS A 196 7.63 -8.52 2.33
CA HIS A 196 8.47 -7.47 1.78
C HIS A 196 9.29 -8.00 0.58
N VAL A 197 9.12 -7.39 -0.60
CA VAL A 197 9.90 -7.74 -1.79
C VAL A 197 11.23 -7.01 -1.74
N LYS A 198 12.32 -7.78 -1.68
CA LYS A 198 13.68 -7.26 -1.50
C LYS A 198 14.41 -6.96 -2.82
N GLY A 199 13.98 -7.61 -3.90
CA GLY A 199 14.52 -7.40 -5.24
C GLY A 199 13.56 -7.92 -6.31
N MET A 200 13.66 -7.35 -7.50
CA MET A 200 12.87 -7.73 -8.67
C MET A 200 13.80 -7.89 -9.87
N LEU A 201 13.76 -9.04 -10.53
CA LEU A 201 14.52 -9.31 -11.74
C LEU A 201 13.57 -9.28 -12.94
N LEU A 202 13.77 -8.31 -13.83
CA LEU A 202 13.05 -8.24 -15.10
C LEU A 202 13.87 -8.98 -16.16
N TYR A 203 13.31 -10.06 -16.71
CA TYR A 203 13.96 -10.85 -17.77
C TYR A 203 13.04 -10.99 -18.99
N GLY A 204 13.64 -11.18 -20.15
CA GLY A 204 12.91 -11.37 -21.41
C GLY A 204 13.68 -10.87 -22.63
N PRO A 205 13.15 -11.08 -23.85
CA PRO A 205 13.81 -10.70 -25.11
C PRO A 205 14.24 -9.22 -25.15
N PRO A 206 15.27 -8.85 -25.94
CA PRO A 206 15.64 -7.45 -26.14
C PRO A 206 14.47 -6.66 -26.75
N GLY A 207 14.38 -5.36 -26.45
CA GLY A 207 13.33 -4.49 -26.99
C GLY A 207 11.98 -4.52 -26.27
N THR A 208 11.81 -5.30 -25.20
CA THR A 208 10.56 -5.38 -24.41
C THR A 208 10.38 -4.27 -23.35
N GLY A 209 11.23 -3.24 -23.38
CA GLY A 209 11.10 -2.07 -22.49
C GLY A 209 11.54 -2.26 -21.04
N LYS A 210 12.19 -3.38 -20.67
CA LYS A 210 12.63 -3.70 -19.28
C LYS A 210 13.33 -2.54 -18.57
N THR A 211 14.31 -1.91 -19.22
CA THR A 211 15.05 -0.76 -18.69
C THR A 211 14.13 0.43 -18.43
N LEU A 212 13.22 0.73 -19.37
CA LEU A 212 12.24 1.81 -19.21
C LEU A 212 11.31 1.50 -18.03
N MET A 213 10.84 0.25 -17.91
CA MET A 213 10.02 -0.15 -16.76
C MET A 213 10.75 0.09 -15.45
N ALA A 214 11.96 -0.46 -15.28
CA ALA A 214 12.71 -0.33 -14.04
C ALA A 214 12.88 1.14 -13.61
N ARG A 215 13.15 2.03 -14.56
CA ARG A 215 13.26 3.48 -14.31
C ARG A 215 11.93 4.12 -13.90
N GLN A 216 10.84 3.80 -14.58
CA GLN A 216 9.51 4.32 -14.22
C GLN A 216 9.08 3.84 -12.83
N ILE A 217 9.35 2.58 -12.53
CA ILE A 217 9.11 1.96 -11.23
C ILE A 217 9.88 2.69 -10.13
N GLY A 218 11.18 2.92 -10.33
CA GLY A 218 12.01 3.67 -9.38
C GLY A 218 11.49 5.09 -9.13
N LYS A 219 11.05 5.80 -10.18
CA LYS A 219 10.44 7.14 -10.04
C LYS A 219 9.11 7.12 -9.30
N MET A 220 8.30 6.10 -9.52
CA MET A 220 6.98 5.98 -8.89
C MET A 220 7.04 5.59 -7.42
N LEU A 221 8.14 5.03 -6.95
CA LEU A 221 8.30 4.53 -5.58
C LEU A 221 8.34 5.62 -4.49
N ASN A 222 8.21 6.91 -4.83
CA ASN A 222 8.16 8.05 -3.91
C ASN A 222 9.20 7.97 -2.75
N GLY A 223 10.40 7.50 -3.09
CA GLY A 223 11.56 7.40 -2.20
C GLY A 223 12.66 8.37 -2.60
N LYS A 224 13.92 8.04 -2.26
CA LYS A 224 15.08 8.75 -2.79
C LYS A 224 15.16 8.57 -4.32
N GLU A 225 15.86 9.50 -4.96
CA GLU A 225 16.14 9.37 -6.40
C GLU A 225 16.82 8.02 -6.68
N PRO A 226 16.28 7.21 -7.62
CA PRO A 226 16.82 5.88 -7.88
C PRO A 226 18.24 5.96 -8.45
N LYS A 227 19.16 5.18 -7.87
CA LYS A 227 20.52 5.04 -8.39
C LYS A 227 20.51 4.05 -9.55
N ILE A 228 20.84 4.53 -10.75
CA ILE A 228 20.92 3.67 -11.95
C ILE A 228 22.38 3.31 -12.18
N VAL A 229 22.64 2.01 -12.34
CA VAL A 229 23.97 1.45 -12.55
C VAL A 229 23.92 0.55 -13.77
N ASN A 230 24.75 0.84 -14.76
CA ASN A 230 24.85 0.00 -15.96
C ASN A 230 25.91 -1.10 -15.74
N GLY A 231 25.58 -2.34 -16.11
CA GLY A 231 26.43 -3.51 -15.94
C GLY A 231 27.88 -3.30 -16.38
N PRO A 232 28.12 -2.84 -17.62
CA PRO A 232 29.45 -2.54 -18.14
C PRO A 232 30.18 -1.40 -17.40
N GLU A 233 29.48 -0.41 -16.87
CA GLU A 233 30.08 0.72 -16.13
C GLU A 233 30.66 0.29 -14.78
N VAL A 234 30.09 -0.75 -14.16
CA VAL A 234 30.65 -1.35 -12.95
C VAL A 234 31.97 -2.05 -13.27
N LEU A 235 32.07 -2.70 -14.43
CA LEU A 235 33.24 -3.49 -14.82
C LEU A 235 34.42 -2.66 -15.35
N SER A 236 34.16 -1.47 -15.89
CA SER A 236 35.16 -0.66 -16.58
C SER A 236 36.11 0.13 -15.66
N LYS A 237 35.78 0.25 -14.37
CA LYS A 237 36.64 0.91 -13.37
C LYS A 237 37.63 -0.10 -12.80
N PHE A 238 38.83 0.37 -12.44
CA PHE A 238 39.93 -0.49 -12.00
C PHE A 238 39.47 -1.46 -10.89
N VAL A 239 39.95 -2.70 -10.95
CA VAL A 239 39.60 -3.86 -10.09
C VAL A 239 39.36 -3.53 -8.61
N GLY A 240 40.17 -2.66 -7.99
CA GLY A 240 40.01 -2.24 -6.59
C GLY A 240 39.03 -1.08 -6.35
N GLU A 241 38.82 -0.21 -7.34
CA GLU A 241 37.81 0.85 -7.29
C GLU A 241 36.40 0.29 -7.43
N THR A 242 36.23 -0.82 -8.16
CA THR A 242 34.92 -1.43 -8.40
C THR A 242 34.28 -1.97 -7.13
N GLU A 243 35.01 -2.67 -6.26
CA GLU A 243 34.47 -3.13 -4.97
C GLU A 243 34.09 -1.98 -4.05
N LYS A 244 34.88 -0.90 -4.05
CA LYS A 244 34.55 0.33 -3.33
C LYS A 244 33.27 0.96 -3.88
N ASN A 245 33.14 1.06 -5.20
CA ASN A 245 31.94 1.61 -5.84
C ASN A 245 30.69 0.80 -5.50
N VAL A 246 30.78 -0.53 -5.46
CA VAL A 246 29.66 -1.38 -5.01
C VAL A 246 29.32 -1.10 -3.54
N ARG A 247 30.30 -0.91 -2.65
CA ARG A 247 30.01 -0.54 -1.25
C ARG A 247 29.36 0.84 -1.14
N ASP A 248 29.89 1.82 -1.86
CA ASP A 248 29.40 3.20 -1.85
C ASP A 248 27.97 3.30 -2.43
N LEU A 249 27.61 2.41 -3.36
CA LEU A 249 26.25 2.32 -3.90
C LEU A 249 25.20 2.06 -2.82
N PHE A 250 25.50 1.15 -1.89
CA PHE A 250 24.62 0.79 -0.78
C PHE A 250 24.78 1.70 0.44
N ALA A 251 25.95 2.34 0.63
CA ALA A 251 26.33 3.06 1.86
C ALA A 251 25.26 4.03 2.38
N ASP A 252 24.64 4.82 1.50
CA ASP A 252 23.59 5.76 1.90
C ASP A 252 22.37 5.04 2.49
N ALA A 253 21.95 3.93 1.87
CA ALA A 253 20.86 3.11 2.34
C ALA A 253 21.20 2.44 3.69
N GLU A 254 22.45 1.97 3.86
CA GLU A 254 22.90 1.36 5.11
C GLU A 254 22.93 2.37 6.25
N ASN A 255 23.37 3.59 5.97
CA ASN A 255 23.45 4.66 6.96
C ASN A 255 22.04 5.13 7.38
N ASP A 256 21.14 5.30 6.43
CA ASP A 256 19.76 5.71 6.71
C ASP A 256 19.01 4.62 7.50
N GLN A 257 19.17 3.35 7.11
CA GLN A 257 18.62 2.22 7.89
C GLN A 257 19.18 2.16 9.31
N ARG A 258 20.49 2.39 9.50
CA ARG A 258 21.12 2.38 10.84
C ARG A 258 20.62 3.51 11.73
N THR A 259 20.35 4.68 11.14
CA THR A 259 19.98 5.89 11.89
C THR A 259 18.47 6.01 12.13
N ARG A 260 17.64 5.50 11.22
CA ARG A 260 16.17 5.67 11.24
C ARG A 260 15.38 4.36 11.37
N GLY A 261 16.03 3.21 11.26
CA GLY A 261 15.37 1.90 11.36
C GLY A 261 14.26 1.75 10.32
N ASP A 262 13.06 1.40 10.78
CA ASP A 262 11.86 1.20 9.94
C ASP A 262 11.30 2.50 9.33
N GLU A 263 11.82 3.66 9.75
CA GLU A 263 11.47 4.97 9.20
C GLU A 263 12.45 5.46 8.13
N SER A 264 13.38 4.60 7.69
CA SER A 264 14.31 4.92 6.60
C SER A 264 13.58 5.21 5.30
N ASP A 265 14.11 6.15 4.52
CA ASP A 265 13.57 6.43 3.19
C ASP A 265 13.86 5.23 2.28
N LEU A 266 12.99 4.99 1.29
CA LEU A 266 13.23 3.92 0.33
C LEU A 266 14.38 4.30 -0.62
N HIS A 267 15.44 3.50 -0.60
CA HIS A 267 16.55 3.57 -1.56
C HIS A 267 16.34 2.52 -2.66
N VAL A 268 16.24 2.96 -3.91
CA VAL A 268 16.07 2.07 -5.07
C VAL A 268 17.36 2.07 -5.88
N ILE A 269 17.92 0.88 -6.13
CA ILE A 269 19.09 0.68 -6.98
C ILE A 269 18.64 -0.13 -8.20
N ILE A 270 18.85 0.41 -9.39
CA ILE A 270 18.50 -0.22 -10.66
C ILE A 270 19.79 -0.68 -11.33
N PHE A 271 19.97 -1.99 -11.44
CA PHE A 271 21.03 -2.59 -12.24
C PHE A 271 20.49 -2.88 -13.65
N ASP A 272 20.96 -2.10 -14.62
CA ASP A 272 20.71 -2.35 -16.04
C ASP A 272 21.79 -3.31 -16.56
N GLU A 273 21.42 -4.24 -17.44
CA GLU A 273 22.37 -5.25 -17.99
C GLU A 273 23.15 -6.01 -16.89
N ILE A 274 22.46 -6.41 -15.81
CA ILE A 274 23.08 -7.12 -14.67
C ILE A 274 23.76 -8.44 -15.08
N ASP A 275 23.31 -9.05 -16.18
CA ASP A 275 23.90 -10.24 -16.79
C ASP A 275 25.34 -10.01 -17.28
N ALA A 276 25.73 -8.77 -17.58
CA ALA A 276 27.12 -8.42 -17.87
C ALA A 276 28.03 -8.65 -16.64
N ILE A 277 27.52 -8.38 -15.43
CA ILE A 277 28.22 -8.53 -14.15
C ILE A 277 28.11 -9.98 -13.64
N CYS A 278 26.92 -10.57 -13.69
CA CYS A 278 26.59 -11.85 -13.07
C CYS A 278 26.68 -13.03 -14.06
N LYS A 279 27.89 -13.30 -14.58
CA LYS A 279 28.13 -14.49 -15.41
C LYS A 279 28.19 -15.77 -14.56
N SER A 280 27.86 -16.91 -15.16
CA SER A 280 27.99 -18.21 -14.48
C SER A 280 29.43 -18.44 -14.04
N ARG A 281 29.62 -18.79 -12.77
CA ARG A 281 30.94 -19.10 -12.18
C ARG A 281 31.62 -20.19 -13.02
N GLY A 282 32.89 -19.99 -13.36
CA GLY A 282 33.69 -20.96 -14.12
C GLY A 282 33.42 -21.03 -15.64
N SER A 283 32.58 -20.15 -16.21
CA SER A 283 32.29 -20.14 -17.65
C SER A 283 33.40 -19.52 -18.52
N THR A 284 34.39 -18.86 -17.92
CA THR A 284 35.51 -18.26 -18.66
C THR A 284 36.78 -19.01 -18.32
N ARG A 285 37.30 -19.79 -19.28
CA ARG A 285 38.53 -20.59 -19.14
C ARG A 285 39.79 -19.72 -18.99
N ASP A 286 39.67 -18.40 -19.18
CA ASP A 286 40.74 -17.39 -19.09
C ASP A 286 40.35 -16.10 -18.31
N GLY A 287 39.30 -16.12 -17.47
CA GLY A 287 38.74 -14.91 -16.84
C GLY A 287 39.16 -14.69 -15.39
N THR A 288 39.81 -13.56 -15.11
CA THR A 288 40.30 -13.07 -13.82
C THR A 288 39.30 -13.23 -12.65
N GLY A 289 39.74 -13.76 -11.51
CA GLY A 289 38.93 -13.92 -10.27
C GLY A 289 38.33 -12.63 -9.68
N VAL A 290 38.60 -11.49 -10.33
CA VAL A 290 37.98 -10.19 -10.08
C VAL A 290 36.48 -10.20 -10.31
N HIS A 291 36.01 -10.84 -11.38
CA HIS A 291 34.57 -10.93 -11.67
C HIS A 291 33.82 -11.65 -10.55
N ASP A 292 34.37 -12.75 -10.06
CA ASP A 292 33.79 -13.51 -8.95
C ASP A 292 33.80 -12.70 -7.64
N SER A 293 34.84 -11.90 -7.39
CA SER A 293 34.91 -11.01 -6.21
C SER A 293 33.80 -9.96 -6.22
N ILE A 294 33.55 -9.31 -7.37
CA ILE A 294 32.49 -8.30 -7.51
C ILE A 294 31.10 -8.93 -7.30
N VAL A 295 30.86 -10.10 -7.88
CA VAL A 295 29.60 -10.83 -7.69
C VAL A 295 29.42 -11.23 -6.23
N ASN A 296 30.47 -11.71 -5.55
CA ASN A 296 30.42 -12.02 -4.13
C ASN A 296 30.14 -10.78 -3.26
N GLN A 297 30.75 -9.64 -3.58
CA GLN A 297 30.52 -8.39 -2.88
C GLN A 297 29.07 -7.92 -3.06
N LEU A 298 28.53 -7.99 -4.28
CA LEU A 298 27.13 -7.67 -4.58
C LEU A 298 26.18 -8.61 -3.83
N LEU A 299 26.42 -9.93 -3.89
CA LEU A 299 25.63 -10.93 -3.17
C LEU A 299 25.67 -10.69 -1.66
N THR A 300 26.83 -10.38 -1.09
CA THR A 300 26.96 -10.07 0.35
C THR A 300 26.15 -8.83 0.71
N LYS A 301 26.20 -7.79 -0.13
CA LYS A 301 25.41 -6.56 0.05
C LYS A 301 23.92 -6.77 -0.14
N VAL A 302 23.47 -7.71 -0.97
CA VAL A 302 22.05 -8.06 -1.07
C VAL A 302 21.64 -8.92 0.13
N SER A 303 22.40 -9.98 0.43
CA SER A 303 22.11 -10.96 1.47
C SER A 303 22.08 -10.38 2.89
N ASN A 304 22.96 -9.43 3.22
CA ASN A 304 22.96 -8.80 4.55
C ASN A 304 21.66 -8.03 4.87
N TYR A 305 20.85 -7.74 3.85
CA TYR A 305 19.54 -7.10 3.98
C TYR A 305 18.39 -8.07 3.65
N THR A 306 18.69 -9.38 3.51
CA THR A 306 17.71 -10.46 3.27
C THR A 306 17.15 -11.13 4.52
N HIS A 307 17.50 -10.72 5.73
CA HIS A 307 16.78 -11.08 6.95
C HIS A 307 15.76 -10.00 7.31
#